data_AF-A0A5E4K8L4-F1
#
_entry.id   AF-A0A5E4K8L4-F1
#
_cell.length_a   1.000
_cell.length_b   1.000
_cell.length_c   1.000
_cell.angle_alpha   90.00
_cell.angle_beta   90.00
_cell.angle_gamma   90.00
#
_symmetry.space_group_name_H-M   'P 1'
#
loop_
_entity.id
_entity.type
_entity.pdbx_description
1 polymer ?
#
loop_
_entity_poly.entity_id
_entity_poly.type
_entity_poly.pdbx_seq_one_letter_code
_entity_poly.pdbx_strand_id
1 'polypeptide(L)'
;MIEKEKVKEIVSEKSEREKIKEGIRNKKEKQKLGQFEKATIECPECKSHTLVHDYERAELVCNECGLVVDDEFIDQGPEWRAFDHDQRMKRSRVGAPMTYTINDKGLSTMIDWRNRDSYGK
;
A
#
# COMPACT_ATOMS: atom_id res chain seq x y z
N MET A 1 -26.55 47.89 -1.14
CA MET A 1 -25.38 47.79 -0.22
C MET A 1 -25.28 46.39 0.39
N ILE A 2 -26.41 45.79 0.79
CA ILE A 2 -26.54 44.46 1.41
C ILE A 2 -25.96 43.30 0.57
N GLU A 3 -26.03 43.34 -0.76
CA GLU A 3 -25.48 42.27 -1.62
C GLU A 3 -23.94 42.23 -1.64
N LYS A 4 -23.27 43.37 -1.47
CA LYS A 4 -21.79 43.42 -1.47
C LYS A 4 -21.20 42.82 -0.19
N GLU A 5 -21.88 42.98 0.94
CA GLU A 5 -21.48 42.38 2.22
C GLU A 5 -21.67 40.86 2.19
N LYS A 6 -22.80 40.39 1.65
CA LYS A 6 -23.11 38.96 1.52
C LYS A 6 -22.13 38.24 0.58
N VAL A 7 -21.72 38.89 -0.51
CA VAL A 7 -20.70 38.35 -1.43
C VAL A 7 -19.33 38.27 -0.75
N LYS A 8 -18.98 39.22 0.12
CA LYS A 8 -17.71 39.23 0.85
C LYS A 8 -17.62 38.09 1.86
N GLU A 9 -18.72 37.78 2.55
CA GLU A 9 -18.83 36.67 3.51
C GLU A 9 -18.67 35.30 2.83
N ILE A 10 -19.34 35.10 1.69
CA ILE A 10 -19.22 33.86 0.88
C ILE A 10 -17.79 33.68 0.33
N VAL A 11 -17.10 34.76 -0.04
CA VAL A 11 -15.72 34.71 -0.51
C VAL A 11 -14.76 34.35 0.62
N SER A 12 -14.96 34.88 1.84
CA SER A 12 -14.16 34.47 3.01
C SER A 12 -14.36 33.00 3.35
N GLU A 13 -15.61 32.51 3.39
CA GLU A 13 -15.91 31.10 3.68
C GLU A 13 -15.34 30.15 2.62
N LYS A 14 -15.35 30.56 1.33
CA LYS A 14 -14.70 29.81 0.25
C LYS A 14 -13.19 29.72 0.44
N SER A 15 -12.54 30.81 0.84
CA SER A 15 -11.09 30.83 1.09
C SER A 15 -10.68 29.95 2.28
N GLU A 16 -11.51 29.89 3.32
CA GLU A 16 -11.28 29.03 4.49
C GLU A 16 -11.45 27.55 4.12
N ARG A 17 -12.46 27.22 3.30
CA ARG A 17 -12.66 25.86 2.77
C ARG A 17 -11.51 25.40 1.88
N GLU A 18 -10.91 26.28 1.08
CA GLU A 18 -9.72 25.94 0.28
C GLU A 18 -8.50 25.68 1.16
N LYS A 19 -8.26 26.49 2.19
CA LYS A 19 -7.18 26.27 3.16
C LYS A 19 -7.34 24.94 3.92
N ILE A 20 -8.57 24.60 4.30
CA ILE A 20 -8.90 23.32 4.94
C ILE A 20 -8.64 22.15 3.98
N LYS A 21 -9.04 22.26 2.71
CA LYS A 21 -8.78 21.24 1.68
C LYS A 21 -7.28 21.02 1.45
N GLU A 22 -6.50 22.10 1.41
CA GLU A 22 -5.05 22.03 1.23
C GLU A 22 -4.34 21.42 2.45
N GLY A 23 -4.79 21.76 3.66
CA GLY A 23 -4.33 21.12 4.90
C GLY A 23 -4.62 19.61 4.95
N ILE A 24 -5.80 19.18 4.51
CA ILE A 24 -6.19 17.77 4.43
C ILE A 24 -5.34 17.03 3.38
N ARG A 25 -5.07 17.66 2.22
CA ARG A 25 -4.20 17.11 1.17
C ARG A 25 -2.77 16.87 1.68
N ASN A 26 -2.18 17.86 2.32
CA ASN A 26 -0.82 17.77 2.90
C ASN A 26 -0.73 16.71 4.02
N LYS A 27 -1.79 16.56 4.82
CA LYS A 27 -1.87 15.52 5.86
C LYS A 27 -1.93 14.11 5.26
N LYS A 28 -2.62 13.95 4.13
CA LYS A 28 -2.72 12.68 3.38
C LYS A 28 -1.40 12.30 2.71
N GLU A 29 -0.64 13.27 2.20
CA GLU A 29 0.71 13.05 1.66
C GLU A 29 1.70 12.64 2.75
N LYS A 30 1.68 13.30 3.93
CA LYS A 30 2.52 12.93 5.07
C LYS A 30 2.20 11.53 5.62
N GLN A 31 0.93 11.13 5.63
CA GLN A 31 0.53 9.78 6.06
C GLN A 31 0.96 8.68 5.08
N LYS A 32 1.15 9.00 3.79
CA LYS A 32 1.60 8.04 2.77
C LYS A 32 3.11 7.73 2.86
N LEU A 33 3.89 8.61 3.49
CA LEU A 33 5.34 8.48 3.63
C LEU A 33 5.78 7.71 4.90
N GLY A 34 4.83 7.31 5.75
CA GLY A 34 5.10 6.86 7.12
C GLY A 34 5.20 5.36 7.37
N GLN A 35 5.23 4.48 6.36
CA GLN A 35 5.27 3.04 6.63
C GLN A 35 6.05 2.23 5.59
N PHE A 36 7.31 2.58 5.43
CA PHE A 36 8.38 1.64 5.16
C PHE A 36 9.57 2.18 5.94
N GLU A 37 9.62 1.93 7.25
CA GLU A 37 10.90 1.93 7.95
C GLU A 37 11.72 0.85 7.27
N LYS A 38 12.45 1.25 6.22
CA LYS A 38 13.56 0.46 5.72
C LYS A 38 14.52 0.39 6.89
N ALA A 39 14.45 -0.70 7.65
CA ALA A 39 15.57 -1.11 8.47
C ALA A 39 16.77 -1.08 7.53
N THR A 40 17.68 -0.14 7.75
CA THR A 40 18.92 -0.08 7.00
C THR A 40 19.71 -1.31 7.41
N ILE A 41 19.52 -2.42 6.69
CA ILE A 41 20.25 -3.65 6.90
C ILE A 41 21.69 -3.34 6.47
N GLU A 42 22.58 -3.23 7.44
CA GLU A 42 24.02 -3.06 7.26
C GLU A 42 24.71 -4.41 7.44
N CYS A 43 25.80 -4.64 6.71
CA CYS A 43 26.57 -5.87 6.90
C CYS A 43 27.32 -5.83 8.26
N PRO A 44 27.18 -6.84 9.15
CA PRO A 44 27.82 -6.82 10.46
C PRO A 44 29.35 -6.83 10.43
N GLU A 45 29.95 -7.36 9.35
CA GLU A 45 31.42 -7.51 9.23
C GLU A 45 32.09 -6.29 8.60
N CYS A 46 31.59 -5.79 7.47
CA CYS A 46 32.21 -4.69 6.73
C CYS A 46 31.49 -3.34 6.91
N LYS A 47 30.34 -3.31 7.59
CA LYS A 47 29.47 -2.13 7.74
C LYS A 47 29.09 -1.47 6.40
N SER A 48 29.15 -2.25 5.33
CA SER A 48 28.76 -1.78 4.01
C SER A 48 27.24 -1.82 3.87
N HIS A 49 26.73 -0.92 3.05
CA HIS A 49 25.31 -0.83 2.70
C HIS A 49 25.02 -1.50 1.34
N THR A 50 26.03 -2.11 0.72
CA THR A 50 25.93 -2.71 -0.61
C THR A 50 25.58 -4.18 -0.46
N LEU A 51 24.29 -4.42 -0.23
CA LEU A 51 23.70 -5.76 -0.21
C LEU A 51 23.03 -6.03 -1.56
N VAL A 52 23.29 -7.22 -2.11
CA VAL A 52 22.75 -7.73 -3.37
C VAL A 52 21.80 -8.87 -3.04
N HIS A 53 20.71 -8.94 -3.79
CA HIS A 53 19.70 -9.97 -3.62
C HIS A 53 19.83 -11.05 -4.69
N ASP A 54 20.12 -12.28 -4.28
CA ASP A 54 20.21 -13.45 -5.15
C ASP A 54 18.86 -14.18 -5.17
N TYR A 55 18.02 -13.85 -6.16
CA TYR A 55 16.67 -14.42 -6.30
C TYR A 55 16.64 -15.93 -6.58
N GLU A 56 17.72 -16.50 -7.12
CA GLU A 56 17.78 -17.95 -7.39
C GLU A 56 17.92 -18.77 -6.11
N ARG A 57 18.54 -18.19 -5.09
CA ARG A 57 18.77 -18.83 -3.79
C ARG A 57 17.97 -18.25 -2.63
N ALA A 58 17.29 -17.12 -2.86
CA ALA A 58 16.60 -16.34 -1.83
C ALA A 58 17.55 -15.82 -0.73
N GLU A 59 18.78 -15.49 -1.12
CA GLU A 59 19.83 -15.02 -0.21
C GLU A 59 20.06 -13.50 -0.37
N LEU A 60 20.34 -12.83 0.74
CA LEU A 60 20.80 -11.45 0.79
C LEU A 60 22.31 -11.43 1.08
N VAL A 61 23.10 -11.12 0.05
CA VAL A 61 24.57 -11.25 0.09
C VAL A 61 25.23 -9.88 0.07
N CYS A 62 26.25 -9.67 0.91
CA CYS A 62 27.09 -8.49 0.82
C CYS A 62 28.08 -8.59 -0.35
N ASN A 63 28.14 -7.58 -1.20
CA ASN A 63 29.03 -7.57 -2.37
C ASN A 63 30.51 -7.43 -1.96
N GLU A 64 30.81 -6.76 -0.85
CA GLU A 64 32.19 -6.46 -0.46
C GLU A 64 32.88 -7.61 0.29
N CYS A 65 32.17 -8.31 1.19
CA CYS A 65 32.74 -9.40 1.99
C CYS A 65 32.18 -10.78 1.67
N GLY A 66 31.13 -10.88 0.85
CA GLY A 66 30.49 -12.15 0.50
C GLY A 66 29.66 -12.79 1.62
N LEU A 67 29.42 -12.07 2.73
CA LEU A 67 28.61 -12.58 3.83
C LEU A 67 27.13 -12.65 3.43
N VAL A 68 26.49 -13.79 3.69
CA VAL A 68 25.04 -13.96 3.63
C VAL A 68 24.45 -13.37 4.91
N VAL A 69 23.68 -12.30 4.77
CA VAL A 69 23.04 -11.59 5.90
C VAL A 69 21.69 -12.21 6.24
N ASP A 70 20.96 -12.66 5.22
CA ASP A 70 19.66 -13.32 5.35
C ASP A 70 19.54 -14.42 4.29
N ASP A 71 19.01 -15.58 4.67
CA ASP A 71 18.88 -16.78 3.81
C ASP A 71 17.40 -17.09 3.53
N GLU A 72 16.46 -16.40 4.18
CA GLU A 72 15.03 -16.69 4.13
C GLU A 72 14.26 -15.52 3.51
N PHE A 73 14.58 -15.18 2.27
CA PHE A 73 13.84 -14.15 1.55
C PHE A 73 12.59 -14.71 0.88
N ILE A 74 11.42 -14.31 1.39
CA ILE A 74 10.12 -14.66 0.81
C ILE A 74 9.67 -13.55 -0.15
N ASP A 75 9.42 -13.91 -1.42
CA ASP A 75 8.78 -13.00 -2.37
C ASP A 75 7.33 -12.70 -1.95
N GLN A 76 7.07 -11.44 -1.58
CA GLN A 76 5.73 -10.96 -1.24
C GLN A 76 4.93 -10.51 -2.47
N GLY A 77 5.39 -10.87 -3.67
CA GLY A 77 4.71 -10.57 -4.91
C GLY A 77 3.39 -11.33 -5.04
N PRO A 78 2.56 -10.98 -6.04
CA PRO A 78 1.34 -11.73 -6.33
C PRO A 78 1.71 -13.19 -6.63
N GLU A 79 1.22 -14.12 -5.81
CA GLU A 79 1.48 -15.57 -5.95
C GLU A 79 1.09 -16.11 -7.35
N TRP A 80 0.21 -15.41 -8.07
CA TRP A 80 -0.37 -15.84 -9.35
C TRP A 80 0.06 -14.89 -10.46
N ARG A 81 0.62 -15.47 -11.53
CA ARG A 81 0.96 -14.78 -12.79
C ARG A 81 -0.32 -14.40 -13.55
N ALA A 82 -0.97 -13.34 -13.12
CA ALA A 82 -2.12 -12.75 -13.79
C ALA A 82 -1.68 -11.55 -14.62
N PHE A 83 -1.86 -11.63 -15.94
CA PHE A 83 -1.58 -10.52 -16.86
C PHE A 83 -2.74 -9.54 -17.01
N ASP A 84 -3.95 -10.01 -16.68
CA ASP A 84 -5.19 -9.26 -16.81
C ASP A 84 -5.99 -9.27 -15.49
N HIS A 85 -6.85 -8.27 -15.31
CA HIS A 85 -7.66 -8.12 -14.10
C HIS A 85 -8.68 -9.25 -13.89
N ASP A 86 -9.26 -9.82 -14.95
CA ASP A 86 -10.19 -10.95 -14.85
C ASP A 86 -9.45 -12.23 -14.43
N GLN A 87 -8.27 -12.45 -15.00
CA GLN A 87 -7.39 -13.55 -14.62
C GLN A 87 -6.94 -13.41 -13.16
N ARG A 88 -6.72 -12.16 -12.72
CA ARG A 88 -6.46 -11.84 -11.33
C ARG A 88 -7.64 -12.35 -10.48
N MET A 89 -8.85 -11.83 -10.67
CA MET A 89 -9.99 -12.18 -9.82
C MET A 89 -10.32 -13.69 -9.76
N LYS A 90 -10.09 -14.44 -10.85
CA LYS A 90 -10.33 -15.89 -10.89
C LYS A 90 -9.25 -16.75 -10.23
N ARG A 91 -7.98 -16.34 -10.30
CA ARG A 91 -6.84 -17.12 -9.77
C ARG A 91 -6.48 -16.74 -8.34
N SER A 92 -6.96 -15.60 -7.87
CA SER A 92 -6.75 -15.17 -6.50
C SER A 92 -7.31 -16.18 -5.51
N ARG A 93 -6.43 -16.72 -4.66
CA ARG A 93 -6.87 -17.47 -3.47
C ARG A 93 -7.51 -16.56 -2.42
N VAL A 94 -7.11 -15.29 -2.42
CA VAL A 94 -7.52 -14.30 -1.43
C VAL A 94 -8.59 -13.39 -2.03
N GLY A 95 -9.47 -12.82 -1.21
CA GLY A 95 -10.50 -11.89 -1.65
C GLY A 95 -9.96 -10.54 -2.14
N ALA A 96 -10.85 -9.55 -2.19
CA ALA A 96 -10.49 -8.19 -2.52
C ALA A 96 -9.43 -7.62 -1.53
N PRO A 97 -8.55 -6.71 -1.98
CA PRO A 97 -7.58 -6.07 -1.10
C PRO A 97 -8.29 -5.22 -0.03
N MET A 98 -7.77 -5.27 1.20
CA MET A 98 -8.30 -4.51 2.32
C MET A 98 -7.88 -3.03 2.21
N THR A 99 -8.80 -2.13 2.55
CA THR A 99 -8.55 -0.68 2.50
C THR A 99 -9.09 0.00 3.75
N TYR A 100 -8.24 0.77 4.43
CA TYR A 100 -8.60 1.53 5.64
C TYR A 100 -9.55 2.69 5.39
N THR A 101 -9.84 3.03 4.13
CA THR A 101 -10.75 4.13 3.81
C THR A 101 -12.22 3.72 3.84
N ILE A 102 -12.50 2.41 3.99
CA ILE A 102 -13.85 1.84 3.99
C ILE A 102 -14.10 1.23 5.38
N ASN A 103 -15.34 1.31 5.85
CA ASN A 103 -15.79 0.63 7.07
C ASN A 103 -15.42 -0.85 7.02
N ASP A 104 -15.00 -1.39 8.16
CA ASP A 104 -14.60 -2.79 8.30
C ASP A 104 -13.49 -3.22 7.32
N LYS A 105 -12.67 -2.25 6.89
CA LYS A 105 -11.59 -2.41 5.92
C LYS A 105 -12.04 -2.96 4.55
N GLY A 106 -13.34 -2.85 4.24
CA GLY A 106 -13.93 -3.42 3.03
C GLY A 106 -14.17 -4.93 3.08
N LEU A 107 -14.19 -5.54 4.28
CA LEU A 107 -14.47 -6.97 4.48
C LEU A 107 -15.97 -7.29 4.43
N SER A 108 -16.68 -6.86 3.40
CA SER A 108 -18.06 -7.28 3.16
C SER A 108 -18.13 -8.35 2.08
N THR A 109 -18.84 -9.44 2.36
CA THR A 109 -19.10 -10.51 1.40
C THR A 109 -20.60 -10.60 1.14
N MET A 110 -21.00 -10.77 -0.13
CA MET A 110 -22.38 -11.11 -0.46
C MET A 110 -22.55 -12.63 -0.41
N ILE A 111 -23.49 -13.07 0.43
CA ILE A 111 -23.89 -14.49 0.51
C ILE A 111 -24.92 -14.71 -0.60
N ASP A 112 -24.55 -15.46 -1.63
CA ASP A 112 -25.49 -15.90 -2.65
C ASP A 112 -26.40 -16.99 -2.07
N TRP A 113 -27.64 -17.08 -2.56
CA TRP A 113 -28.56 -18.17 -2.20
C TRP A 113 -28.09 -19.52 -2.77
N ARG A 114 -27.27 -19.48 -3.83
CA ARG A 114 -26.61 -20.65 -4.40
C ARG A 114 -25.46 -21.05 -3.51
N ASN A 115 -25.53 -22.26 -2.99
CA ASN A 115 -24.51 -22.83 -2.13
C ASN A 115 -23.31 -23.29 -2.96
N ARG A 116 -22.56 -22.33 -3.53
CA ARG A 116 -21.35 -22.59 -4.28
C ARG A 116 -20.18 -22.68 -3.30
N ASP A 117 -19.72 -23.90 -3.08
CA ASP A 117 -18.56 -24.16 -2.23
C ASP A 117 -17.23 -23.78 -2.93
N SER A 118 -16.11 -23.90 -2.20
CA SER A 118 -14.77 -23.66 -2.76
C SER A 118 -14.40 -24.61 -3.91
N TYR A 119 -15.21 -25.65 -4.17
CA TYR A 119 -15.08 -26.58 -5.30
C TYR A 119 -15.98 -26.22 -6.49
N GLY A 120 -16.82 -25.18 -6.36
CA GLY A 120 -17.59 -24.62 -7.46
C GLY A 120 -18.88 -25.37 -7.82
N LYS A 121 -19.33 -26.32 -7.00
CA LYS A 121 -20.62 -27.03 -7.21
C LYS A 121 -21.78 -26.33 -6.52
#